data_AF-A0A2E8XRP6-F1
#
_entry.id   AF-A0A2E8XRP6-F1
#
_cell.length_a   1.000
_cell.length_b   1.000
_cell.length_c   1.000
_cell.angle_alpha   90.00
_cell.angle_beta   90.00
_cell.angle_gamma   90.00
#
_symmetry.space_group_name_H-M   'P 1'
#
loop_
_entity.id
_entity.type
_entity.pdbx_description
1 polymer ?
#
loop_
_entity_poly.entity_id
_entity_poly.type
_entity_poly.pdbx_seq_one_letter_code
_entity_poly.pdbx_strand_id
1 'polypeptide(L)'
;MATNDTGGGLFLFDTAGQERASIGVSNDGADIIELFDSNGRDSVELNAGESGGAMFVRSPKGNIAAGLTVDEDGGFFTICDNAGDAKVGLFIDRSGNGVIELNGNSIGDGAEVFPLHTRGNLVPRTVVSMHGSGAGLQPTSGAYHPSVVGVISGANELKAAMTIGSRVDGSNDLPAAMTGRAYVCVSADDRLRALGGVVGKALENYIPADADDEALVLMLVMRL
;
A
#
# COMPACT_ATOMS: atom_id res chain seq x y z
N MET A 1 12.87 40.45 -6.02
CA MET A 1 12.51 40.12 -7.41
C MET A 1 13.72 40.45 -8.28
N ALA A 2 14.21 39.50 -9.04
CA ALA A 2 15.27 39.68 -10.04
C ALA A 2 14.73 39.25 -11.41
N THR A 3 15.10 39.95 -12.47
CA THR A 3 14.64 39.66 -13.84
C THR A 3 15.79 39.88 -14.82
N ASN A 4 15.85 39.11 -15.89
CA ASN A 4 16.74 39.31 -17.02
C ASN A 4 16.05 38.88 -18.33
N ASP A 5 16.76 38.96 -19.45
CA ASP A 5 16.23 38.61 -20.77
C ASP A 5 15.83 37.13 -20.90
N THR A 6 16.20 36.29 -19.93
CA THR A 6 16.01 34.83 -19.93
C THR A 6 14.99 34.34 -18.89
N GLY A 7 14.46 35.22 -18.04
CA GLY A 7 13.54 34.83 -16.98
C GLY A 7 13.47 35.80 -15.79
N GLY A 8 12.81 35.36 -14.72
CA GLY A 8 12.63 36.14 -13.51
C GLY A 8 12.43 35.27 -12.27
N GLY A 9 12.73 35.85 -11.10
CA GLY A 9 12.69 35.15 -9.82
C GLY A 9 12.21 36.02 -8.66
N LEU A 10 11.40 35.43 -7.78
CA LEU A 10 11.08 35.93 -6.45
C LEU A 10 11.73 35.02 -5.41
N PHE A 11 12.46 35.62 -4.47
CA PHE A 11 13.21 34.91 -3.44
C PHE A 11 12.76 35.42 -2.07
N LEU A 12 12.51 34.50 -1.15
CA LEU A 12 12.18 34.78 0.25
C LEU A 12 13.31 34.30 1.13
N PHE A 13 13.85 35.19 1.95
CA PHE A 13 14.94 34.91 2.88
C PHE A 13 14.46 34.99 4.32
N ASP A 14 15.05 34.20 5.21
CA ASP A 14 14.84 34.35 6.64
C ASP A 14 15.67 35.49 7.24
N THR A 15 15.58 35.66 8.57
CA THR A 15 16.31 36.70 9.30
C THR A 15 17.84 36.52 9.30
N ALA A 16 18.34 35.32 8.98
CA ALA A 16 19.77 35.04 8.82
C ALA A 16 20.23 35.24 7.37
N GLY A 17 19.33 35.59 6.44
CA GLY A 17 19.64 35.74 5.02
C GLY A 17 19.68 34.41 4.27
N GLN A 18 19.23 33.31 4.86
CA GLN A 18 19.10 32.02 4.18
C GLN A 18 17.80 31.99 3.39
N GLU A 19 17.88 31.54 2.14
CA GLU A 19 16.70 31.37 1.29
C GLU A 19 15.77 30.28 1.85
N ARG A 20 14.46 30.56 1.82
CA ARG A 20 13.38 29.70 2.33
C ARG A 20 12.35 29.36 1.28
N ALA A 21 12.22 30.18 0.24
CA ALA A 21 11.41 29.85 -0.92
C ALA A 21 11.85 30.62 -2.16
N SER A 22 11.66 30.01 -3.31
CA SER A 22 11.90 30.58 -4.63
C SER A 22 10.64 30.42 -5.50
N ILE A 23 10.41 31.37 -6.40
CA ILE A 23 9.52 31.22 -7.55
C ILE A 23 10.32 31.72 -8.74
N GLY A 24 10.63 30.84 -9.69
CA GLY A 24 11.36 31.14 -10.91
C GLY A 24 10.52 30.87 -12.14
N VAL A 25 10.71 31.69 -13.16
CA VAL A 25 10.22 31.44 -14.53
C VAL A 25 11.39 31.60 -15.48
N SER A 26 11.43 30.78 -16.52
CA SER A 26 12.49 30.79 -17.53
C SER A 26 11.94 30.72 -18.94
N ASN A 27 12.69 31.26 -19.90
CA ASN A 27 12.27 31.30 -21.30
C ASN A 27 12.25 29.93 -22.00
N ASP A 28 12.89 28.92 -21.41
CA ASP A 28 12.82 27.52 -21.85
C ASP A 28 11.60 26.78 -21.25
N GLY A 29 10.72 27.51 -20.57
CA GLY A 29 9.47 27.00 -20.02
C GLY A 29 9.62 26.26 -18.69
N ALA A 30 10.84 26.14 -18.14
CA ALA A 30 11.12 25.49 -16.86
C ALA A 30 10.76 26.39 -15.67
N ASP A 31 9.46 26.57 -15.46
CA ASP A 31 8.93 27.30 -14.31
C ASP A 31 9.10 26.47 -13.05
N ILE A 32 9.51 27.09 -11.94
CA ILE A 32 9.81 26.39 -10.69
C ILE A 32 9.28 27.16 -9.46
N ILE A 33 8.80 26.41 -8.47
CA ILE A 33 8.52 26.88 -7.12
C ILE A 33 9.22 25.94 -6.15
N GLU A 34 10.05 26.49 -5.26
CA GLU A 34 10.81 25.71 -4.29
C GLU A 34 10.56 26.21 -2.87
N LEU A 35 10.51 25.29 -1.91
CA LEU A 35 10.56 25.57 -0.48
C LEU A 35 11.78 24.87 0.11
N PHE A 36 12.56 25.58 0.92
CA PHE A 36 13.77 25.05 1.53
C PHE A 36 13.60 24.77 3.03
N ASP A 37 14.22 23.70 3.52
CA ASP A 37 14.30 23.38 4.95
C ASP A 37 15.22 24.35 5.70
N SER A 38 15.33 24.22 7.02
CA SER A 38 16.19 25.09 7.85
C SER A 38 17.67 25.08 7.45
N ASN A 39 18.13 24.03 6.76
CA ASN A 39 19.50 23.84 6.28
C ASN A 39 19.70 24.29 4.82
N GLY A 40 18.66 24.85 4.18
CA GLY A 40 18.73 25.33 2.79
C GLY A 40 18.59 24.22 1.75
N ARG A 41 18.02 23.06 2.10
CA ARG A 41 17.77 21.95 1.17
C ARG A 41 16.32 21.93 0.74
N ASP A 42 16.05 21.56 -0.50
CA ASP A 42 14.69 21.47 -1.03
C ASP A 42 13.84 20.53 -0.16
N SER A 43 12.71 21.05 0.30
CA SER A 43 11.66 20.30 1.00
C SER A 43 10.50 20.01 0.07
N VAL A 44 10.17 20.97 -0.79
CA VAL A 44 9.09 20.86 -1.78
C VAL A 44 9.54 21.56 -3.05
N GLU A 45 9.25 20.93 -4.19
CA GLU A 45 9.56 21.43 -5.52
C GLU A 45 8.31 21.25 -6.38
N LEU A 46 7.92 22.28 -7.12
CA LEU A 46 6.95 22.19 -8.21
C LEU A 46 7.63 22.74 -9.45
N ASN A 47 7.61 21.98 -10.54
CA ASN A 47 8.12 22.43 -11.81
C ASN A 47 7.13 22.12 -12.95
N ALA A 48 7.18 22.95 -13.99
CA ALA A 48 6.49 22.73 -15.24
C ALA A 48 7.42 23.10 -16.39
N GLY A 49 7.28 22.44 -17.52
CA GLY A 49 8.08 22.60 -18.72
C GLY A 49 7.36 22.11 -19.96
N GLU A 50 7.98 22.28 -21.12
CA GLU A 50 7.39 21.86 -22.41
C GLU A 50 7.07 20.36 -22.45
N SER A 51 7.82 19.54 -21.72
CA SER A 51 7.66 18.08 -21.67
C SER A 51 6.70 17.60 -20.58
N GLY A 52 6.17 18.48 -19.73
CA GLY A 52 5.31 18.07 -18.63
C GLY A 52 5.51 18.86 -17.35
N GLY A 53 5.07 18.29 -16.23
CA GLY A 53 5.23 18.91 -14.91
C GLY A 53 5.45 17.89 -13.82
N ALA A 54 6.09 18.34 -12.75
CA ALA A 54 6.36 17.53 -11.59
C ALA A 54 6.16 18.28 -10.28
N MET A 55 5.80 17.54 -9.24
CA MET A 55 5.78 18.00 -7.86
C MET A 55 6.48 16.95 -7.01
N PHE A 56 7.43 17.38 -6.19
CA PHE A 56 8.15 16.52 -5.27
C PHE A 56 8.08 17.04 -3.84
N VAL A 57 7.90 16.12 -2.90
CA VAL A 57 8.13 16.36 -1.47
C VAL A 57 9.35 15.54 -1.09
N ARG A 58 10.32 16.16 -0.42
CA ARG A 58 11.57 15.53 -0.02
C ARG A 58 11.60 15.28 1.49
N SER A 59 12.23 14.18 1.85
CA SER A 59 12.56 13.84 3.24
C SER A 59 13.64 14.78 3.79
N PRO A 60 13.85 14.82 5.13
CA PRO A 60 14.97 15.56 5.73
C PRO A 60 16.37 15.10 5.31
N LYS A 61 16.50 14.02 4.52
CA LYS A 61 17.78 13.58 3.93
C LYS A 61 17.95 14.03 2.48
N GLY A 62 16.94 14.67 1.87
CA GLY A 62 16.92 15.10 0.48
C GLY A 62 16.33 14.08 -0.50
N ASN A 63 16.07 12.85 -0.07
CA ASN A 63 15.39 11.83 -0.89
C ASN A 63 13.94 12.24 -1.16
N ILE A 64 13.42 11.96 -2.36
CA ILE A 64 12.00 12.09 -2.66
C ILE A 64 11.22 11.17 -1.70
N ALA A 65 10.26 11.73 -0.99
CA ALA A 65 9.32 11.02 -0.13
C ALA A 65 7.97 10.82 -0.84
N ALA A 66 7.58 11.77 -1.69
CA ALA A 66 6.42 11.65 -2.56
C ALA A 66 6.65 12.43 -3.85
N GLY A 67 6.08 11.95 -4.95
CA GLY A 67 6.17 12.59 -6.27
C GLY A 67 4.87 12.50 -7.04
N LEU A 68 4.56 13.53 -7.81
CA LEU A 68 3.55 13.52 -8.86
C LEU A 68 4.22 14.04 -10.14
N THR A 69 4.22 13.27 -11.20
CA THR A 69 4.78 13.66 -12.50
C THR A 69 3.77 13.39 -13.61
N VAL A 70 3.76 14.25 -14.62
CA VAL A 70 2.96 14.05 -15.83
C VAL A 70 3.80 14.49 -17.02
N ASP A 71 3.84 13.68 -18.07
CA ASP A 71 4.50 13.96 -19.34
C ASP A 71 3.69 13.39 -20.53
N GLU A 72 4.30 13.33 -21.72
CA GLU A 72 3.67 12.78 -22.93
C GLU A 72 3.41 11.26 -22.87
N ASP A 73 4.10 10.54 -21.98
CA ASP A 73 3.98 9.11 -21.80
C ASP A 73 3.00 8.74 -20.68
N GLY A 74 2.55 9.71 -19.88
CA GLY A 74 1.43 9.57 -18.97
C GLY A 74 1.61 10.27 -17.63
N GLY A 75 0.95 9.72 -16.60
CA GLY A 75 0.96 10.28 -15.25
C GLY A 75 1.45 9.27 -14.22
N PHE A 76 2.21 9.73 -13.25
CA PHE A 76 2.74 8.91 -12.16
C PHE A 76 2.65 9.63 -10.82
N PHE A 77 2.08 8.95 -9.83
CA PHE A 77 2.11 9.36 -8.43
C PHE A 77 2.82 8.29 -7.60
N THR A 78 3.70 8.71 -6.70
CA THR A 78 4.48 7.78 -5.87
C THR A 78 4.64 8.23 -4.43
N ILE A 79 4.73 7.24 -3.55
CA ILE A 79 5.23 7.37 -2.18
C ILE A 79 6.47 6.49 -2.04
N CYS A 80 7.56 7.08 -1.56
CA CYS A 80 8.83 6.40 -1.35
C CYS A 80 9.09 6.13 0.13
N ASP A 81 9.95 5.16 0.41
CA ASP A 81 10.50 4.97 1.75
C ASP A 81 11.64 5.97 2.06
N ASN A 82 12.25 5.83 3.24
CA ASN A 82 13.35 6.70 3.68
C ASN A 82 14.63 6.57 2.84
N ALA A 83 14.79 5.49 2.07
CA ALA A 83 15.90 5.30 1.14
C ALA A 83 15.62 5.97 -0.22
N GLY A 84 14.37 6.35 -0.49
CA GLY A 84 13.92 6.92 -1.76
C GLY A 84 13.33 5.88 -2.71
N ASP A 85 13.16 4.63 -2.26
CA ASP A 85 12.58 3.57 -3.07
C ASP A 85 11.05 3.70 -3.10
N ALA A 86 10.44 3.72 -4.29
CA ALA A 86 8.99 3.74 -4.46
C ALA A 86 8.33 2.49 -3.84
N LYS A 87 7.38 2.70 -2.92
CA LYS A 87 6.60 1.63 -2.25
C LYS A 87 5.14 1.62 -2.64
N VAL A 88 4.59 2.76 -3.03
CA VAL A 88 3.22 2.87 -3.55
C VAL A 88 3.28 3.67 -4.83
N GLY A 89 2.62 3.19 -5.88
CA GLY A 89 2.56 3.86 -7.18
C GLY A 89 1.16 3.85 -7.76
N LEU A 90 0.74 4.97 -8.35
CA LEU A 90 -0.41 5.07 -9.24
C LEU A 90 0.11 5.54 -10.60
N PHE A 91 -0.13 4.75 -11.64
CA PHE A 91 0.41 5.00 -12.98
C PHE A 91 -0.74 5.02 -13.98
N ILE A 92 -0.65 5.90 -14.97
CA ILE A 92 -1.47 5.85 -16.17
C ILE A 92 -0.51 6.00 -17.34
N ASP A 93 -0.51 5.06 -18.27
CA ASP A 93 0.32 5.15 -19.48
C ASP A 93 -0.34 6.01 -20.58
N ARG A 94 0.41 6.30 -21.66
CA ARG A 94 -0.06 7.03 -22.85
C ARG A 94 -1.29 6.43 -23.55
N SER A 95 -1.60 5.16 -23.28
CA SER A 95 -2.76 4.46 -23.83
C SER A 95 -3.97 4.53 -22.89
N GLY A 96 -3.81 5.15 -21.71
CA GLY A 96 -4.84 5.25 -20.68
C GLY A 96 -4.93 4.04 -19.76
N ASN A 97 -3.97 3.09 -19.80
CA ASN A 97 -3.98 1.95 -18.91
C ASN A 97 -3.48 2.37 -17.52
N GLY A 98 -4.33 2.14 -16.50
CA GLY A 98 -4.02 2.46 -15.12
C GLY A 98 -3.47 1.27 -14.32
N VAL A 99 -2.46 1.51 -13.48
CA VAL A 99 -1.90 0.51 -12.55
C VAL A 99 -1.81 1.10 -11.15
N ILE A 100 -2.19 0.31 -10.14
CA ILE A 100 -1.88 0.55 -8.73
C ILE A 100 -0.83 -0.47 -8.32
N GLU A 101 0.32 -0.01 -7.85
CA GLU A 101 1.43 -0.85 -7.44
C GLU A 101 1.73 -0.68 -5.95
N LEU A 102 1.95 -1.82 -5.27
CA LEU A 102 2.39 -1.88 -3.88
C LEU A 102 3.67 -2.72 -3.83
N ASN A 103 4.79 -2.06 -3.54
CA ASN A 103 6.13 -2.64 -3.58
C ASN A 103 6.72 -2.82 -2.17
N GLY A 104 7.53 -3.87 -2.00
CA GLY A 104 8.27 -4.12 -0.77
C GLY A 104 8.74 -5.56 -0.64
N ASN A 105 9.62 -5.81 0.33
CA ASN A 105 10.11 -7.17 0.60
C ASN A 105 9.09 -8.01 1.38
N SER A 106 8.16 -7.33 2.07
CA SER A 106 7.11 -7.94 2.88
C SER A 106 5.73 -7.43 2.46
N ILE A 107 5.38 -7.60 1.18
CA ILE A 107 4.02 -7.27 0.70
C ILE A 107 3.04 -8.27 1.33
N GLY A 108 2.11 -7.74 2.11
CA GLY A 108 1.02 -8.48 2.73
C GLY A 108 -0.05 -8.98 1.77
N ASP A 109 -1.21 -9.28 2.32
CA ASP A 109 -2.41 -9.62 1.55
C ASP A 109 -3.16 -8.36 1.07
N GLY A 110 -4.00 -8.56 0.05
CA GLY A 110 -5.10 -7.66 -0.28
C GLY A 110 -6.34 -8.11 0.47
N ALA A 111 -6.80 -7.29 1.41
CA ALA A 111 -7.87 -7.60 2.33
C ALA A 111 -9.05 -6.63 2.20
N GLU A 112 -10.24 -7.09 2.57
CA GLU A 112 -11.45 -6.28 2.59
C GLU A 112 -12.14 -6.39 3.95
N VAL A 113 -12.73 -5.28 4.39
CA VAL A 113 -13.49 -5.19 5.62
C VAL A 113 -14.94 -5.61 5.35
N PHE A 114 -15.35 -6.75 5.91
CA PHE A 114 -16.71 -7.27 5.80
C PHE A 114 -17.49 -7.13 7.11
N PRO A 115 -18.82 -7.04 7.05
CA PRO A 115 -19.66 -7.29 8.21
C PRO A 115 -19.37 -8.67 8.81
N LEU A 116 -19.29 -8.75 10.13
CA LEU A 116 -19.06 -10.01 10.87
C LEU A 116 -20.38 -10.46 11.50
N HIS A 117 -20.78 -11.71 11.25
CA HIS A 117 -21.95 -12.31 11.89
C HIS A 117 -21.71 -12.51 13.39
N THR A 118 -20.50 -12.92 13.75
CA THR A 118 -20.02 -13.01 15.13
C THR A 118 -18.56 -12.55 15.18
N ARG A 119 -18.19 -11.89 16.29
CA ARG A 119 -16.78 -11.59 16.59
C ARG A 119 -16.12 -12.67 17.45
N GLY A 120 -16.90 -13.55 18.05
CA GLY A 120 -16.38 -14.64 18.88
C GLY A 120 -15.50 -15.57 18.05
N ASN A 121 -14.29 -15.85 18.55
CA ASN A 121 -13.32 -16.77 17.96
C ASN A 121 -12.75 -16.36 16.60
N LEU A 122 -12.91 -15.10 16.19
CA LEU A 122 -12.19 -14.56 15.04
C LEU A 122 -10.85 -13.98 15.50
N VAL A 123 -9.78 -14.61 15.06
CA VAL A 123 -8.40 -14.14 15.23
C VAL A 123 -7.69 -14.12 13.88
N PRO A 124 -6.65 -13.30 13.70
CA PRO A 124 -5.77 -13.43 12.53
C PRO A 124 -5.35 -14.89 12.35
N ARG A 125 -5.44 -15.42 11.12
CA ARG A 125 -5.33 -16.84 10.69
C ARG A 125 -6.64 -17.62 10.54
N THR A 126 -7.77 -17.06 10.95
CA THR A 126 -9.07 -17.77 10.89
C THR A 126 -9.60 -17.79 9.47
N VAL A 127 -9.88 -18.97 8.92
CA VAL A 127 -10.62 -19.10 7.64
C VAL A 127 -12.07 -18.71 7.87
N VAL A 128 -12.58 -17.82 7.03
CA VAL A 128 -13.93 -17.27 7.17
C VAL A 128 -14.76 -17.50 5.92
N SER A 129 -16.05 -17.75 6.16
CA SER A 129 -17.06 -17.96 5.12
C SER A 129 -18.27 -17.05 5.34
N MET A 130 -18.98 -16.74 4.26
CA MET A 130 -20.24 -16.02 4.33
C MET A 130 -21.31 -16.88 5.03
N HIS A 131 -21.99 -16.31 6.04
CA HIS A 131 -23.14 -16.96 6.66
C HIS A 131 -24.28 -17.12 5.65
N GLY A 132 -25.02 -18.23 5.69
CA GLY A 132 -26.04 -18.57 4.68
C GLY A 132 -27.19 -17.57 4.56
N SER A 133 -27.46 -16.77 5.61
CA SER A 133 -28.45 -15.68 5.55
C SER A 133 -27.91 -14.35 5.01
N GLY A 134 -26.62 -14.26 4.69
CA GLY A 134 -25.94 -13.00 4.32
C GLY A 134 -25.65 -12.07 5.49
N ALA A 135 -25.77 -12.54 6.74
CA ALA A 135 -25.56 -11.74 7.96
C ALA A 135 -24.09 -11.34 8.22
N GLY A 136 -23.17 -11.66 7.31
CA GLY A 136 -21.74 -11.38 7.42
C GLY A 136 -20.88 -12.63 7.50
N LEU A 137 -19.58 -12.42 7.74
CA LEU A 137 -18.59 -13.49 7.85
C LEU A 137 -18.65 -14.19 9.20
N GLN A 138 -18.31 -15.47 9.18
CA GLN A 138 -18.16 -16.33 10.35
C GLN A 138 -16.98 -17.29 10.15
N PRO A 139 -16.42 -17.87 11.23
CA PRO A 139 -15.49 -18.99 11.10
C PRO A 139 -16.07 -20.10 10.22
N THR A 140 -15.27 -20.64 9.32
CA THR A 140 -15.71 -21.72 8.44
C THR A 140 -15.88 -23.03 9.20
N SER A 141 -17.02 -23.69 9.01
CA SER A 141 -17.30 -25.03 9.54
C SER A 141 -17.07 -26.10 8.48
N GLY A 142 -15.88 -26.69 8.49
CA GLY A 142 -15.54 -27.85 7.65
C GLY A 142 -14.68 -27.54 6.43
N ALA A 143 -14.06 -28.60 5.91
CA ALA A 143 -13.18 -28.52 4.75
C ALA A 143 -13.98 -28.27 3.45
N TYR A 144 -13.35 -27.55 2.50
CA TYR A 144 -13.92 -27.28 1.17
C TYR A 144 -15.29 -26.57 1.18
N HIS A 145 -15.54 -25.73 2.18
CA HIS A 145 -16.81 -25.03 2.29
C HIS A 145 -16.99 -24.05 1.11
N PRO A 146 -18.08 -24.13 0.33
CA PRO A 146 -18.20 -23.39 -0.94
C PRO A 146 -18.35 -21.88 -0.77
N SER A 147 -18.68 -21.42 0.44
CA SER A 147 -18.85 -20.01 0.78
C SER A 147 -17.65 -19.40 1.50
N VAL A 148 -16.47 -20.02 1.44
CA VAL A 148 -15.23 -19.40 1.94
C VAL A 148 -14.98 -18.10 1.19
N VAL A 149 -14.68 -17.05 1.95
CA VAL A 149 -14.39 -15.71 1.44
C VAL A 149 -12.90 -15.43 1.51
N GLY A 150 -12.24 -15.85 2.59
CA GLY A 150 -10.84 -15.55 2.81
C GLY A 150 -10.36 -15.96 4.19
N VAL A 151 -9.30 -15.31 4.64
CA VAL A 151 -8.66 -15.54 5.94
C VAL A 151 -8.56 -14.22 6.68
N ILE A 152 -8.81 -14.18 7.98
CA ILE A 152 -8.57 -12.95 8.75
C ILE A 152 -7.08 -12.60 8.71
N SER A 153 -6.75 -11.43 8.15
CA SER A 153 -5.38 -10.93 7.97
C SER A 153 -4.72 -10.55 9.31
N GLY A 154 -3.39 -10.45 9.34
CA GLY A 154 -2.62 -9.97 10.51
C GLY A 154 -1.82 -11.05 11.26
N ALA A 155 -1.83 -12.30 10.80
CA ALA A 155 -1.13 -13.39 11.49
C ALA A 155 0.38 -13.37 11.21
N ASN A 156 1.17 -13.77 12.21
CA ASN A 156 2.65 -13.74 12.17
C ASN A 156 3.23 -12.38 11.73
N GLU A 157 2.65 -11.29 12.26
CA GLU A 157 3.02 -9.89 11.94
C GLU A 157 2.80 -9.47 10.47
N LEU A 158 2.30 -10.35 9.61
CA LEU A 158 1.97 -10.05 8.23
C LEU A 158 0.68 -9.22 8.19
N LYS A 159 0.81 -7.93 7.92
CA LYS A 159 -0.32 -7.00 7.78
C LYS A 159 -0.81 -6.97 6.34
N ALA A 160 -2.09 -6.67 6.14
CA ALA A 160 -2.61 -6.35 4.83
C ALA A 160 -1.80 -5.21 4.17
N ALA A 161 -1.38 -5.43 2.93
CA ALA A 161 -0.76 -4.40 2.10
C ALA A 161 -1.82 -3.42 1.56
N MET A 162 -3.02 -3.93 1.31
CA MET A 162 -4.18 -3.15 0.88
C MET A 162 -5.39 -3.54 1.72
N THR A 163 -6.14 -2.57 2.23
CA THR A 163 -7.42 -2.81 2.89
C THR A 163 -8.52 -2.01 2.20
N ILE A 164 -9.54 -2.69 1.72
CA ILE A 164 -10.72 -2.08 1.09
C ILE A 164 -11.83 -1.96 2.13
N GLY A 165 -12.45 -0.78 2.18
CA GLY A 165 -13.52 -0.48 3.10
C GLY A 165 -13.04 -0.08 4.49
N SER A 166 -13.92 0.62 5.20
CA SER A 166 -13.77 0.96 6.62
C SER A 166 -15.16 0.97 7.25
N ARG A 167 -15.24 0.78 8.56
CA ARG A 167 -16.50 1.00 9.27
C ARG A 167 -16.73 2.49 9.49
N VAL A 168 -18.00 2.87 9.49
CA VAL A 168 -18.44 4.23 9.87
C VAL A 168 -18.04 4.58 11.31
N ASP A 169 -17.91 3.58 12.18
CA ASP A 169 -17.53 3.74 13.59
C ASP A 169 -16.01 3.86 13.83
N GLY A 170 -15.19 3.74 12.79
CA GLY A 170 -13.73 3.88 12.88
C GLY A 170 -13.01 2.78 13.68
N SER A 171 -13.72 1.70 14.08
CA SER A 171 -13.07 0.60 14.79
C SER A 171 -12.17 -0.23 13.86
N ASN A 172 -11.07 -0.73 14.42
CA ASN A 172 -10.17 -1.66 13.73
C ASN A 172 -10.94 -2.96 13.46
N ASP A 173 -11.33 -3.20 12.22
CA ASP A 173 -11.93 -4.47 11.84
C ASP A 173 -10.87 -5.56 11.68
N LEU A 174 -11.36 -6.79 11.59
CA LEU A 174 -10.61 -7.98 11.22
C LEU A 174 -10.80 -8.16 9.70
N PRO A 175 -10.00 -7.50 8.84
CA PRO A 175 -10.19 -7.59 7.40
C PRO A 175 -9.90 -9.02 6.94
N ALA A 176 -10.68 -9.50 5.98
CA ALA A 176 -10.47 -10.79 5.37
C ALA A 176 -9.55 -10.64 4.15
N ALA A 177 -8.37 -11.26 4.22
CA ALA A 177 -7.46 -11.46 3.11
C ALA A 177 -8.16 -12.25 2.01
N MET A 178 -8.27 -11.66 0.82
CA MET A 178 -8.89 -12.28 -0.36
C MET A 178 -7.89 -12.59 -1.47
N THR A 179 -6.71 -11.97 -1.41
CA THR A 179 -5.63 -12.19 -2.37
C THR A 179 -4.26 -12.00 -1.72
N GLY A 180 -3.21 -12.58 -2.29
CA GLY A 180 -1.84 -12.40 -1.83
C GLY A 180 -1.43 -13.38 -0.74
N ARG A 181 -0.48 -13.00 0.10
CA ARG A 181 0.08 -13.90 1.12
C ARG A 181 -0.65 -13.74 2.45
N ALA A 182 -1.17 -14.82 2.99
CA ALA A 182 -1.79 -14.86 4.31
C ALA A 182 -1.34 -16.09 5.08
N TYR A 183 -1.18 -15.96 6.40
CA TYR A 183 -0.98 -17.12 7.26
C TYR A 183 -2.33 -17.72 7.66
N VAL A 184 -2.43 -19.05 7.61
CA VAL A 184 -3.63 -19.80 7.97
C VAL A 184 -3.28 -20.83 9.04
N CYS A 185 -4.19 -21.08 9.98
CA CYS A 185 -4.05 -22.23 10.86
C CYS A 185 -4.42 -23.52 10.13
N VAL A 186 -3.55 -24.51 10.20
CA VAL A 186 -3.76 -25.85 9.62
C VAL A 186 -3.57 -26.89 10.72
N SER A 187 -4.49 -27.86 10.81
CA SER A 187 -4.36 -29.02 11.69
C SER A 187 -3.50 -30.12 11.04
N ALA A 188 -2.90 -30.99 11.84
CA ALA A 188 -2.09 -32.11 11.34
C ALA A 188 -2.87 -33.05 10.39
N ASP A 189 -4.18 -33.21 10.60
CA ASP A 189 -5.06 -34.02 9.76
C ASP A 189 -5.25 -33.43 8.36
N ASP A 190 -5.09 -32.11 8.21
CA ASP A 190 -5.28 -31.37 6.96
C ASP A 190 -3.97 -31.05 6.23
N ARG A 191 -2.84 -31.62 6.67
CA ARG A 191 -1.50 -31.42 6.08
C ARG A 191 -1.41 -31.72 4.56
N LEU A 192 -2.27 -32.60 4.04
CA LEU A 192 -2.37 -32.94 2.60
C LEU A 192 -3.58 -32.27 1.91
N ARG A 193 -4.48 -31.64 2.69
CA ARG A 193 -5.81 -31.18 2.26
C ARG A 193 -5.98 -29.66 2.25
N ALA A 194 -4.98 -28.90 2.70
CA ALA A 194 -4.96 -27.43 2.71
C ALA A 194 -5.19 -26.75 1.32
N LEU A 195 -5.44 -27.52 0.26
CA LEU A 195 -5.55 -27.09 -1.12
C LEU A 195 -6.97 -26.69 -1.60
N GLY A 196 -8.02 -26.64 -0.76
CA GLY A 196 -9.37 -26.44 -1.33
C GLY A 196 -10.43 -25.64 -0.59
N GLY A 197 -10.06 -24.83 0.40
CA GLY A 197 -10.92 -23.71 0.83
C GLY A 197 -10.37 -22.36 0.39
N VAL A 198 -9.05 -22.23 0.45
CA VAL A 198 -8.22 -21.12 -0.03
C VAL A 198 -7.27 -21.76 -1.03
N VAL A 199 -7.35 -21.39 -2.31
CA VAL A 199 -6.49 -22.01 -3.32
C VAL A 199 -5.08 -21.47 -3.17
N GLY A 200 -4.28 -22.13 -2.34
CA GLY A 200 -2.93 -21.74 -2.02
C GLY A 200 -1.99 -22.94 -1.99
N LYS A 201 -0.83 -22.79 -2.65
CA LYS A 201 0.32 -23.63 -2.37
C LYS A 201 0.90 -23.16 -1.03
N ALA A 202 1.11 -24.08 -0.10
CA ALA A 202 1.90 -23.80 1.09
C ALA A 202 3.28 -23.30 0.65
N LEU A 203 3.63 -22.07 1.07
CA LEU A 203 4.91 -21.44 0.77
C LEU A 203 5.97 -21.83 1.80
N GLU A 204 5.52 -22.22 2.99
CA GLU A 204 6.35 -22.70 4.09
C GLU A 204 5.90 -24.11 4.49
N ASN A 205 6.85 -24.89 5.04
CA ASN A 205 6.54 -26.21 5.55
C ASN A 205 5.67 -26.10 6.80
N TYR A 206 4.74 -27.04 6.96
CA TYR A 206 4.06 -27.23 8.23
C TYR A 206 5.10 -27.62 9.30
N ILE A 207 5.24 -26.77 10.32
CA ILE A 207 6.05 -27.03 11.51
C ILE A 207 5.09 -26.86 12.70
N PRO A 208 4.70 -27.96 13.39
CA PRO A 208 3.78 -27.87 14.50
C PRO A 208 4.38 -27.00 15.61
N ALA A 209 3.59 -26.04 16.09
CA ALA A 209 4.05 -25.08 17.10
C ALA A 209 3.93 -25.65 18.52
N ASP A 210 2.93 -26.49 18.78
CA ASP A 210 2.55 -27.01 20.10
C ASP A 210 1.94 -28.44 20.04
N ALA A 211 1.57 -28.98 21.21
CA ALA A 211 0.95 -30.31 21.37
C ALA A 211 -0.46 -30.45 20.76
N ASP A 212 -1.07 -29.34 20.33
CA ASP A 212 -2.42 -29.31 19.73
C ASP A 212 -2.41 -29.58 18.20
N ASP A 213 -1.27 -29.97 17.62
CA ASP A 213 -1.13 -30.35 16.21
C ASP A 213 -1.56 -29.23 15.22
N GLU A 214 -1.51 -27.96 15.64
CA GLU A 214 -1.73 -26.79 14.79
C GLU A 214 -0.40 -26.17 14.32
N ALA A 215 -0.37 -25.66 13.08
CA ALA A 215 0.70 -24.80 12.58
C ALA A 215 0.17 -23.62 11.78
N LEU A 216 0.94 -22.54 11.78
CA LEU A 216 0.78 -21.44 10.84
C LEU A 216 1.46 -21.80 9.52
N VAL A 217 0.70 -21.75 8.43
CA VAL A 217 1.22 -21.99 7.09
C VAL A 217 0.99 -20.74 6.25
N LEU A 218 2.07 -20.22 5.66
CA LEU A 218 1.97 -19.16 4.67
C LEU A 218 1.34 -19.71 3.39
N MET A 219 0.17 -19.18 3.03
CA MET A 219 -0.56 -19.56 1.83
C MET A 219 -0.70 -18.38 0.88
N LEU A 220 -0.76 -18.69 -0.41
CA LEU A 220 -1.24 -17.77 -1.43
C LEU A 220 -2.77 -17.84 -1.46
N VAL A 221 -3.47 -16.74 -1.21
CA VAL A 221 -4.92 -16.62 -1.33
C VAL A 221 -5.23 -16.15 -2.74
N MET A 222 -6.10 -16.86 -3.46
CA MET A 222 -6.62 -16.45 -4.76
C MET A 222 -8.09 -16.85 -4.86
N ARG A 223 -8.91 -15.95 -5.42
CA ARG A 223 -10.29 -16.25 -5.80
C ARG A 223 -10.28 -16.87 -7.21
N LEU A 224 -10.87 -18.06 -7.35
CA LEU A 224 -11.11 -18.69 -8.65
C LEU A 224 -12.33 -18.06 -9.37
#